data_AF-A0A814UPN9-F1
#
_entry.id   AF-A0A814UPN9-F1
#
_cell.length_a   1.000
_cell.length_b   1.000
_cell.length_c   1.000
_cell.angle_alpha   90.00
_cell.angle_beta   90.00
_cell.angle_gamma   90.00
#
_symmetry.space_group_name_H-M   'P 1'
#
loop_
_entity.id
_entity.type
_entity.pdbx_description
1 polymer ?
#
loop_
_entity_poly.entity_id
_entity_poly.type
_entity_poly.pdbx_seq_one_letter_code
_entity_poly.pdbx_strand_id
1 'polypeptide(L)'
;MYPSTHSYEAYSQAADKFEEACKSAKRHYLNKFATDLNSSFKKWWSFMKHTIGKHRSSSIPPLLDTDTDLLVSEPLDKAELLNHYFAKVCTPSQNNPTFPMLAPPCGVMSQFHIYDTEVFELLSSLDTAKSCSPGITNRMLLEAAPSITSILATLFA
;
A
#
# COMPACT_ATOMS: atom_id res chain seq x y z
N MET A 1 45.14 -49.74 -0.68
CA MET A 1 45.82 -49.23 0.52
C MET A 1 44.74 -48.57 1.37
N TYR A 2 44.24 -49.25 2.40
CA TYR A 2 43.21 -48.69 3.28
C TYR A 2 43.82 -47.61 4.16
N PRO A 3 43.13 -46.49 4.43
CA PRO A 3 43.65 -45.48 5.35
C PRO A 3 43.86 -46.13 6.73
N SER A 4 44.98 -45.83 7.37
CA SER A 4 45.25 -46.28 8.73
C SER A 4 44.18 -45.73 9.67
N THR A 5 43.84 -46.48 10.71
CA THR A 5 42.82 -46.11 11.71
C THR A 5 43.06 -44.70 12.28
N HIS A 6 44.33 -44.35 12.48
CA HIS A 6 44.77 -43.02 12.93
C HIS A 6 44.42 -41.89 11.95
N SER A 7 44.48 -42.12 10.63
CA SER A 7 44.10 -41.12 9.62
C SER A 7 42.59 -40.91 9.55
N TYR A 8 41.80 -41.97 9.77
CA TYR A 8 40.34 -41.89 9.80
C TYR A 8 39.83 -41.17 11.06
N GLU A 9 40.40 -41.48 12.23
CA GLU A 9 40.07 -40.82 13.49
C GLU A 9 40.38 -39.31 13.44
N ALA A 10 41.53 -38.93 12.88
CA ALA A 10 41.89 -37.52 12.69
C ALA A 10 40.91 -36.78 11.76
N TYR A 11 40.46 -37.43 10.68
CA TYR A 11 39.45 -36.88 9.79
C TYR A 11 38.09 -36.72 10.49
N SER A 12 37.61 -37.74 11.20
CA SER A 12 36.35 -37.69 11.95
C SER A 12 36.36 -36.55 12.96
N GLN A 13 37.44 -36.42 13.75
CA GLN A 13 37.58 -35.32 14.72
C GLN A 13 37.58 -33.94 14.05
N ALA A 14 38.18 -33.81 12.86
CA ALA A 14 38.16 -32.55 12.11
C ALA A 14 36.76 -32.23 11.56
N ALA A 15 36.03 -33.25 11.08
CA ALA A 15 34.66 -33.12 10.61
C ALA A 15 33.71 -32.71 11.75
N ASP A 16 33.82 -33.34 12.92
CA ASP A 16 33.02 -33.01 14.10
C ASP A 16 33.28 -31.57 14.57
N LYS A 17 34.55 -31.15 14.60
CA LYS A 17 34.93 -29.76 14.94
C LYS A 17 34.37 -28.76 13.93
N PHE A 18 34.39 -29.09 12.65
CA PHE A 18 33.82 -28.24 11.61
C PHE A 18 32.30 -28.13 11.75
N GLU A 19 31.62 -29.24 11.98
CA GLU A 19 30.17 -29.25 12.19
C GLU A 19 29.77 -28.46 13.44
N GLU A 20 30.49 -28.63 14.55
CA GLU A 20 30.28 -27.87 15.78
C GLU A 20 30.53 -26.37 15.54
N ALA A 21 31.57 -26.00 14.79
CA ALA A 21 31.86 -24.62 14.43
C ALA A 21 30.73 -24.02 13.57
N CYS A 22 30.21 -24.74 12.58
CA CYS A 22 29.08 -24.31 11.78
C CYS A 22 27.81 -24.13 12.62
N LYS A 23 27.50 -25.08 13.50
CA LYS A 23 26.35 -25.00 14.43
C LYS A 23 26.50 -23.82 15.37
N SER A 24 27.68 -23.62 15.93
CA SER A 24 27.99 -22.51 16.84
C SER A 24 27.86 -21.16 16.14
N ALA A 25 28.44 -21.00 14.95
CA ALA A 25 28.33 -19.77 14.16
C ALA A 25 26.88 -19.44 13.81
N LYS A 26 26.08 -20.45 13.42
CA LYS A 26 24.66 -20.28 13.14
C LYS A 26 23.86 -19.87 14.39
N ARG A 27 24.09 -20.53 15.53
CA ARG A 27 23.47 -20.16 16.82
C ARG A 27 23.82 -18.73 17.21
N HIS A 28 25.09 -18.35 17.10
CA HIS A 28 25.55 -17.01 17.43
C HIS A 28 24.91 -15.94 16.53
N TYR A 29 24.84 -16.19 15.21
CA TYR A 29 24.14 -15.31 14.28
C TYR A 29 22.67 -15.14 14.64
N LEU A 30 21.93 -16.23 14.90
CA LEU A 30 20.51 -16.17 15.23
C LEU A 30 20.25 -15.46 16.56
N ASN A 31 21.09 -15.68 17.58
CA ASN A 31 20.96 -14.99 18.87
C ASN A 31 21.19 -13.49 18.73
N LYS A 32 22.27 -13.09 18.04
CA LYS A 32 22.54 -11.66 17.75
C LYS A 32 21.42 -11.03 16.92
N PHE A 33 20.87 -11.80 15.99
CA PHE A 33 19.77 -11.36 15.16
C PHE A 33 18.49 -11.17 15.97
N ALA A 34 18.15 -12.09 16.88
CA ALA A 34 17.00 -11.97 17.77
C ALA A 34 17.11 -10.74 18.70
N THR A 35 18.30 -10.43 19.22
CA THR A 35 18.53 -9.20 19.99
C THR A 35 18.39 -7.94 19.14
N ASP A 36 18.84 -7.98 17.88
CA ASP A 36 18.72 -6.87 16.93
C ASP A 36 17.27 -6.62 16.46
N LEU A 37 16.45 -7.67 16.41
CA LEU A 37 15.02 -7.56 16.08
C LEU A 37 14.24 -6.82 17.18
N ASN A 38 14.54 -7.08 18.44
CA ASN A 38 13.89 -6.42 19.58
C ASN A 38 14.26 -4.95 19.73
N SER A 39 15.39 -4.51 19.15
CA SER A 39 15.89 -3.13 19.26
C SER A 39 15.51 -2.24 18.07
N SER A 40 15.09 -2.81 16.93
CA SER A 40 14.77 -2.02 15.74
C SER A 40 13.66 -2.63 14.88
N PHE A 41 12.48 -2.00 14.94
CA PHE A 41 11.32 -2.29 14.09
C PHE A 41 11.67 -2.30 12.59
N LYS A 42 12.60 -1.45 12.15
CA LYS A 42 13.04 -1.37 10.74
C LYS A 42 13.80 -2.62 10.29
N LYS A 43 14.69 -3.15 11.14
CA LYS A 43 15.42 -4.40 10.87
C LYS A 43 14.45 -5.59 10.81
N TRP A 44 13.46 -5.61 11.71
CA TRP A 44 12.40 -6.61 11.72
C TRP A 44 11.60 -6.64 10.41
N TRP A 45 11.10 -5.49 9.96
CA TRP A 45 10.39 -5.43 8.68
C TRP A 45 11.27 -5.76 7.48
N SER A 46 12.55 -5.36 7.50
CA SER A 46 13.49 -5.71 6.43
C SER A 46 13.66 -7.22 6.33
N PHE A 47 13.84 -7.91 7.45
CA PHE A 47 13.93 -9.37 7.49
C PHE A 47 12.62 -10.03 7.06
N MET A 48 11.49 -9.65 7.65
CA MET A 48 10.18 -10.19 7.29
C MET A 48 9.92 -10.09 5.79
N LYS A 49 10.28 -8.97 5.15
CA LYS A 49 10.17 -8.79 3.69
C LYS A 49 11.05 -9.76 2.88
N HIS A 50 12.22 -10.13 3.40
CA HIS A 50 13.09 -11.12 2.77
C HIS A 50 12.60 -12.56 3.02
N THR A 51 12.14 -12.86 4.24
CA THR A 51 11.79 -14.22 4.68
C THR A 51 10.41 -14.67 4.22
N ILE A 52 9.41 -13.78 4.27
CA ILE A 52 8.04 -14.05 3.78
C ILE A 52 7.99 -13.94 2.24
N GLY A 53 9.08 -13.48 1.63
CA GLY A 53 9.12 -13.08 0.24
C GLY A 53 8.34 -11.77 0.05
N LYS A 54 8.79 -10.96 -0.90
CA LYS A 54 7.87 -10.02 -1.55
C LYS A 54 6.80 -10.93 -2.15
N HIS A 55 5.59 -10.93 -1.63
CA HIS A 55 4.45 -11.57 -2.29
C HIS A 55 4.28 -10.85 -3.64
N ARG A 56 5.03 -11.31 -4.65
CA ARG A 56 5.07 -10.77 -6.01
C ARG A 56 3.91 -11.31 -6.83
N SER A 57 2.91 -11.94 -6.24
CA SER A 57 1.60 -11.96 -6.88
C SER A 57 0.87 -10.71 -6.41
N SER A 58 1.00 -9.64 -7.19
CA SER A 58 0.11 -8.47 -7.16
C SER A 58 -1.34 -8.81 -7.55
N SER A 59 -1.66 -10.10 -7.73
CA SER A 59 -3.00 -10.56 -8.03
C SER A 59 -3.84 -10.52 -6.77
N ILE A 60 -4.99 -9.84 -6.87
CA ILE A 60 -6.08 -9.91 -5.90
C ILE A 60 -6.35 -11.41 -5.63
N PRO A 61 -6.49 -11.84 -4.37
CA PRO A 61 -6.85 -13.24 -4.06
C PRO A 61 -8.11 -13.68 -4.81
N PRO A 62 -8.34 -15.00 -5.00
CA PRO A 62 -9.62 -15.48 -5.50
C PRO A 62 -10.78 -14.91 -4.67
N LEU A 63 -11.84 -14.47 -5.36
CA LEU A 63 -13.04 -13.94 -4.72
C LEU A 63 -14.09 -15.04 -4.63
N LEU A 64 -14.85 -15.09 -3.54
CA LEU A 64 -16.01 -15.97 -3.44
C LEU A 64 -17.22 -15.25 -4.03
N ASP A 65 -17.83 -15.85 -5.06
CA ASP A 65 -19.14 -15.40 -5.54
C ASP A 65 -20.22 -15.91 -4.58
N THR A 66 -20.90 -14.99 -3.90
CA THR A 66 -21.94 -15.32 -2.92
C THR A 66 -23.21 -15.91 -3.56
N ASP A 67 -23.42 -15.70 -4.85
CA ASP A 67 -24.62 -16.19 -5.55
C ASP A 67 -24.40 -17.62 -6.08
N THR A 68 -23.16 -17.99 -6.44
CA THR A 68 -22.81 -19.33 -6.98
C THR A 68 -22.00 -20.21 -6.04
N ASP A 69 -21.48 -19.67 -4.94
CA ASP A 69 -20.56 -20.31 -3.98
C ASP A 69 -19.25 -20.82 -4.61
N LEU A 70 -18.84 -20.20 -5.73
CA LEU A 70 -17.63 -20.56 -6.47
C LEU A 70 -16.51 -19.54 -6.25
N LEU A 71 -15.27 -20.04 -6.29
CA LEU A 71 -14.07 -19.21 -6.21
C LEU A 71 -13.66 -18.71 -7.59
N VAL A 72 -13.70 -17.39 -7.77
CA VAL A 72 -13.35 -16.67 -8.97
C VAL A 72 -11.89 -16.22 -8.90
N SER A 73 -11.04 -16.77 -9.77
CA SER A 73 -9.60 -16.49 -9.78
C SER A 73 -9.16 -15.59 -10.94
N GLU A 74 -9.89 -15.59 -12.05
CA GLU A 74 -9.55 -14.82 -13.25
C GLU A 74 -9.79 -13.31 -13.05
N PRO A 75 -8.87 -12.43 -13.50
CA PRO A 75 -8.99 -10.99 -13.26
C PRO A 75 -10.23 -10.33 -13.85
N LEU A 76 -10.68 -10.77 -15.03
CA LEU A 76 -11.86 -10.22 -15.69
C LEU A 76 -13.12 -10.57 -14.88
N ASP A 77 -13.29 -11.85 -14.56
CA ASP A 77 -14.42 -12.35 -13.77
C ASP A 77 -14.48 -11.69 -12.39
N LYS A 78 -13.33 -11.41 -11.76
CA LYS A 78 -13.27 -10.62 -10.51
C LYS A 78 -13.81 -9.21 -10.69
N ALA A 79 -13.45 -8.54 -11.77
CA ALA A 79 -13.91 -7.19 -12.05
C ALA A 79 -15.42 -7.16 -12.30
N GLU A 80 -15.94 -8.14 -13.03
CA GLU A 80 -17.37 -8.30 -13.28
C GLU A 80 -18.15 -8.60 -11.98
N LEU A 81 -17.64 -9.53 -11.16
CA LEU A 81 -18.24 -9.85 -9.86
C LEU A 81 -18.32 -8.63 -8.95
N LEU A 82 -17.23 -7.85 -8.86
CA LEU A 82 -17.21 -6.61 -8.08
C LEU A 82 -18.18 -5.58 -8.63
N ASN A 83 -18.23 -5.39 -9.96
CA ASN A 83 -19.18 -4.48 -10.59
C ASN A 83 -20.62 -4.85 -10.27
N HIS A 84 -20.98 -6.13 -10.38
CA HIS A 84 -22.32 -6.61 -10.07
C HIS A 84 -22.67 -6.39 -8.59
N TYR A 85 -21.74 -6.72 -7.68
CA TYR A 85 -21.91 -6.50 -6.25
C TYR A 85 -22.16 -5.02 -5.93
N PHE A 86 -21.32 -4.11 -6.43
CA PHE A 86 -21.47 -2.70 -6.15
C PHE A 86 -22.73 -2.12 -6.79
N ALA A 87 -23.10 -2.54 -8.00
CA ALA A 87 -24.35 -2.13 -8.62
C ALA A 87 -25.57 -2.52 -7.76
N LYS A 88 -25.56 -3.72 -7.19
CA LYS A 88 -26.62 -4.24 -6.30
C LYS A 88 -26.70 -3.50 -4.97
N VAL A 89 -25.57 -3.17 -4.35
CA VAL A 89 -25.55 -2.46 -3.05
C VAL A 89 -25.81 -0.96 -3.22
N CYS A 90 -25.42 -0.37 -4.34
CA CYS A 90 -25.63 1.04 -4.65
C CYS A 90 -27.03 1.32 -5.23
N THR A 91 -27.94 0.34 -5.33
CA THR A 91 -29.32 0.65 -5.65
C THR A 91 -29.95 1.46 -4.52
N PRO A 92 -30.55 2.63 -4.81
CA PRO A 92 -31.30 3.37 -3.81
C PRO A 92 -32.38 2.47 -3.23
N SER A 93 -32.44 2.38 -1.90
CA SER A 93 -33.55 1.74 -1.21
C SER A 93 -34.87 2.35 -1.71
N GLN A 94 -35.79 1.51 -2.19
CA GLN A 94 -37.17 1.92 -2.53
C GLN A 94 -37.94 2.42 -1.30
N ASN A 95 -37.45 2.12 -0.09
CA ASN A 95 -37.86 2.88 1.07
C ASN A 95 -37.17 4.23 0.92
N ASN A 96 -37.91 5.22 0.41
CA ASN A 96 -37.54 6.63 0.48
C ASN A 96 -36.95 6.86 1.88
N PRO A 97 -35.61 6.95 2.03
CA PRO A 97 -35.06 7.24 3.33
C PRO A 97 -35.65 8.59 3.68
N THR A 98 -36.47 8.64 4.73
CA THR A 98 -36.98 9.91 5.23
C THR A 98 -35.74 10.65 5.69
N PHE A 99 -35.24 11.53 4.83
CA PHE A 99 -34.15 12.41 5.19
C PHE A 99 -34.58 13.07 6.50
N PRO A 100 -33.73 13.10 7.54
CA PRO A 100 -34.03 13.92 8.69
C PRO A 100 -34.36 15.30 8.15
N MET A 101 -35.50 15.86 8.57
CA MET A 101 -35.92 17.19 8.13
C MET A 101 -34.80 18.15 8.51
N LEU A 102 -33.93 18.46 7.53
CA LEU A 102 -32.83 19.37 7.73
C LEU A 102 -33.50 20.69 8.06
N ALA A 103 -33.18 21.24 9.24
CA ALA A 103 -33.53 22.62 9.52
C ALA A 103 -33.05 23.46 8.32
N PRO A 104 -33.82 24.48 7.89
CA PRO A 104 -33.35 25.41 6.88
C PRO A 104 -31.93 25.84 7.25
N PRO A 105 -30.96 25.77 6.33
CA PRO A 105 -29.58 26.11 6.65
C PRO A 105 -29.57 27.48 7.34
N CYS A 106 -29.09 27.52 8.58
CA CYS A 106 -28.90 28.78 9.31
C CYS A 106 -27.84 29.58 8.57
N GLY A 107 -28.26 30.60 7.83
CA GLY A 107 -27.38 31.44 7.03
C GLY A 107 -27.25 30.91 5.60
N VAL A 108 -28.06 31.46 4.70
CA VAL A 108 -27.75 31.39 3.28
C VAL A 108 -26.59 32.36 3.04
N MET A 109 -25.45 31.86 2.58
CA MET A 109 -24.36 32.70 2.12
C MET A 109 -24.81 33.36 0.81
N SER A 110 -25.28 34.60 0.89
CA SER A 110 -25.83 35.34 -0.26
C SER A 110 -24.77 35.75 -1.27
N GLN A 111 -23.51 35.85 -0.83
CA GLN A 111 -22.38 36.25 -1.65
C GLN A 111 -21.14 35.45 -1.26
N PHE A 112 -20.48 34.89 -2.26
CA PHE A 112 -19.17 34.25 -2.15
C PHE A 112 -18.24 34.99 -3.12
N HIS A 113 -17.04 35.30 -2.67
CA HIS A 113 -16.04 35.96 -3.51
C HIS A 113 -14.84 35.04 -3.63
N ILE A 114 -14.41 34.81 -4.87
CA ILE A 114 -13.15 34.14 -5.16
C ILE A 114 -12.18 35.21 -5.64
N TYR A 115 -11.06 35.35 -4.95
CA TYR A 115 -10.02 36.29 -5.32
C TYR A 115 -8.91 35.59 -6.09
N ASP A 116 -8.46 36.20 -7.19
CA ASP A 116 -7.31 35.74 -7.97
C ASP A 116 -6.08 35.49 -7.08
N THR A 117 -5.86 36.33 -6.07
CA THR A 117 -4.75 36.18 -5.13
C THR A 117 -4.83 34.88 -4.34
N GLU A 118 -5.99 34.52 -3.82
CA GLU A 118 -6.20 33.28 -3.05
C GLU A 118 -6.04 32.05 -3.94
N VAL A 119 -6.58 32.11 -5.16
CA VAL A 119 -6.43 31.04 -6.14
C VAL A 119 -4.95 30.86 -6.53
N PHE A 120 -4.22 31.96 -6.75
CA PHE A 120 -2.80 31.91 -7.06
C PHE A 120 -1.96 31.35 -5.91
N GLU A 121 -2.23 31.76 -4.67
CA GLU A 121 -1.55 31.25 -3.49
C GLU A 121 -1.80 29.74 -3.31
N LEU A 122 -3.03 29.30 -3.53
CA LEU A 122 -3.40 27.89 -3.45
C LEU A 122 -2.67 27.06 -4.50
N LEU A 123 -2.63 27.52 -5.75
CA LEU A 123 -1.86 26.86 -6.82
C LEU A 123 -0.35 26.88 -6.55
N SER A 124 0.17 27.95 -5.94
CA SER A 124 1.58 28.12 -5.60
C SER A 124 2.04 27.23 -4.44
N SER A 125 1.10 26.79 -3.59
CA SER A 125 1.36 25.92 -2.43
C SER A 125 1.24 24.42 -2.73
N LEU A 126 1.00 24.04 -3.99
CA LEU A 126 0.82 22.66 -4.39
C LEU A 126 2.07 21.81 -4.14
N ASP A 127 1.90 20.73 -3.38
CA ASP A 127 2.95 19.74 -3.16
C ASP A 127 3.15 18.86 -4.41
N THR A 128 4.26 19.10 -5.10
CA THR A 128 4.64 18.36 -6.32
C THR A 128 5.00 16.90 -6.08
N ALA A 129 5.23 16.48 -4.82
CA ALA A 129 5.54 15.10 -4.47
C ALA A 129 4.28 14.23 -4.27
N LYS A 130 3.08 14.83 -4.20
CA LYS A 130 1.81 14.08 -4.09
C LYS A 130 1.42 13.46 -5.42
N SER A 131 0.87 12.25 -5.37
CA SER A 131 0.49 11.51 -6.57
C SER A 131 -0.66 12.23 -7.30
N CYS A 132 -0.50 12.37 -8.61
CA CYS A 132 -1.56 12.80 -9.49
C CYS A 132 -2.22 11.57 -10.16
N SER A 133 -3.54 11.60 -10.34
CA SER A 133 -4.24 10.69 -11.24
C SER A 133 -3.75 10.88 -12.68
N PRO A 134 -3.92 9.92 -13.60
CA PRO A 134 -3.48 10.10 -14.99
C PRO A 134 -4.14 11.33 -15.63
N GLY A 135 -3.37 12.39 -15.89
CA GLY A 135 -3.89 13.66 -16.41
C GLY A 135 -2.98 14.86 -16.06
N ILE A 136 -3.47 15.74 -15.18
CA ILE A 136 -2.87 17.05 -14.90
C ILE A 136 -2.12 17.02 -13.57
N THR A 137 -0.79 17.02 -13.64
CA THR A 137 0.06 16.96 -12.43
C THR A 137 0.05 18.26 -11.62
N ASN A 138 0.30 18.15 -10.32
CA ASN A 138 0.51 19.31 -9.44
C ASN A 138 1.63 20.22 -9.95
N ARG A 139 2.66 19.64 -10.59
CA ARG A 139 3.73 20.43 -11.22
C ARG A 139 3.20 21.28 -12.38
N MET A 140 2.34 20.72 -13.23
CA MET A 140 1.74 21.48 -14.33
C MET A 140 0.86 22.62 -13.82
N LEU A 141 0.06 22.39 -12.78
CA LEU A 141 -0.77 23.42 -12.17
C LEU A 141 0.06 24.53 -11.54
N LEU A 142 1.16 24.17 -10.87
CA LEU A 142 2.08 25.13 -10.26
C LEU A 142 2.73 26.03 -11.32
N GLU A 143 3.26 25.45 -12.40
CA GLU A 143 3.90 26.20 -13.48
C GLU A 143 2.90 27.06 -14.27
N ALA A 144 1.68 26.56 -14.45
CA ALA A 144 0.62 27.27 -15.16
C ALA A 144 -0.13 28.29 -14.29
N ALA A 145 0.15 28.36 -12.97
CA ALA A 145 -0.58 29.19 -12.02
C ALA A 145 -0.76 30.65 -12.49
N PRO A 146 0.28 31.36 -12.98
CA PRO A 146 0.13 32.73 -13.45
C PRO A 146 -0.87 32.89 -14.60
N SER A 147 -1.06 31.84 -15.41
CA SER A 147 -1.91 31.87 -16.61
C SER A 147 -3.33 31.38 -16.34
N ILE A 148 -3.54 30.50 -15.35
CA ILE A 148 -4.86 29.87 -15.09
C ILE A 148 -5.60 30.49 -13.90
N THR A 149 -4.93 31.24 -13.02
CA THR A 149 -5.53 31.83 -11.82
C THR A 149 -6.82 32.59 -12.11
N SER A 150 -6.78 33.56 -13.03
CA SER A 150 -7.93 34.43 -13.30
C SER A 150 -9.09 33.66 -13.95
N ILE A 151 -8.76 32.65 -14.78
CA ILE A 151 -9.75 31.76 -15.40
C ILE A 151 -10.45 30.93 -14.32
N LEU A 152 -9.71 30.37 -13.37
CA LEU A 152 -10.27 29.57 -12.29
C LEU A 152 -11.07 30.42 -11.31
N ALA A 153 -10.59 31.61 -10.96
CA ALA A 153 -11.33 32.53 -10.09
C ALA A 153 -12.68 32.91 -10.72
N THR A 154 -12.71 33.17 -12.02
CA THR A 154 -13.95 33.48 -12.75
C THR A 154 -14.87 32.27 -12.90
N LEU A 155 -14.33 31.07 -13.10
CA LEU A 155 -15.12 29.86 -13.33
C LEU A 155 -15.92 29.44 -12.09
N PHE A 156 -15.38 29.69 -10.90
CA PHE A 156 -15.96 29.24 -9.64
C PHE A 156 -16.61 30.36 -8.81
N ALA A 157 -16.49 31.63 -9.23
CA ALA A 157 -17.14 32.78 -8.60
C ALA A 157 -18.64 32.83 -8.90
#